data_AF-F9W748-F1
#
_entry.id   AF-F9W748-F1
#
_cell.length_a   1.000
_cell.length_b   1.000
_cell.length_c   1.000
_cell.angle_alpha   90.00
_cell.angle_beta   90.00
_cell.angle_gamma   90.00
#
_symmetry.space_group_name_H-M   'P 1'
#
loop_
_entity.id
_entity.type
_entity.pdbx_description
1 polymer ?
#
loop_
_entity_poly.entity_id
_entity_poly.type
_entity_poly.pdbx_seq_one_letter_code
_entity_poly.pdbx_strand_id
1 'polypeptide(L)'
;MGPGSRFALLFLALMLYSMGGDGHPGISRKKYCQSVRMSVYLLNHRFSTAVHHYQNAIEVLSIAKKKCAEIISENGKPKEVLQENIRRSNFLENHHTAVTEIERQIMTEEKKLQSILETIGRTCNAWVQTMPLTPSLRKDIRQQLAEAEIITKDVEKLGQTSTKHASTTTNWTAPESNLMSS
;
A
#
# COMPACT_ATOMS: atom_id res chain seq x y z
N MET A 1 48.56 -48.49 -3.06
CA MET A 1 47.33 -47.74 -2.68
C MET A 1 47.71 -46.77 -1.57
N GLY A 2 47.84 -45.49 -1.89
CA GLY A 2 48.38 -44.48 -0.96
C GLY A 2 47.33 -43.95 0.02
N PRO A 3 47.68 -43.69 1.30
CA PRO A 3 46.76 -43.23 2.35
C PRO A 3 46.34 -41.74 2.24
N GLY A 4 46.49 -41.11 1.07
CA GLY A 4 46.24 -39.66 0.87
C GLY A 4 44.77 -39.24 0.77
N SER A 5 43.84 -40.18 0.55
CA SER A 5 42.42 -39.87 0.31
C SER A 5 41.62 -39.59 1.59
N ARG A 6 42.01 -40.14 2.74
CA ARG A 6 41.24 -40.04 3.99
C ARG A 6 41.36 -38.67 4.67
N PHE A 7 42.52 -38.03 4.54
CA PHE A 7 42.73 -36.69 5.11
C PHE A 7 41.99 -35.61 4.31
N ALA A 8 41.94 -35.71 2.97
CA ALA A 8 41.23 -34.75 2.13
C ALA A 8 39.72 -34.67 2.45
N LEU A 9 39.09 -35.81 2.78
CA LEU A 9 37.68 -35.84 3.18
C LEU A 9 37.44 -35.24 4.58
N LEU A 10 38.38 -35.39 5.50
CA LEU A 10 38.28 -34.78 6.84
C LEU A 10 38.44 -33.25 6.78
N PHE A 11 39.30 -32.73 5.91
CA PHE A 11 39.41 -31.28 5.69
C PHE A 11 38.18 -30.69 4.99
N LEU A 12 37.57 -31.42 4.03
CA LEU A 12 36.29 -31.03 3.44
C LEU A 12 35.14 -31.04 4.46
N ALA A 13 35.09 -32.05 5.34
CA ALA A 13 34.12 -32.09 6.44
C ALA A 13 34.34 -30.95 7.44
N LEU A 14 35.59 -30.65 7.83
CA LEU A 14 35.90 -29.54 8.74
C LEU A 14 35.59 -28.17 8.13
N MET A 15 35.80 -27.98 6.82
CA MET A 15 35.43 -26.74 6.11
C MET A 15 33.90 -26.58 5.97
N LEU A 16 33.13 -27.67 5.92
CA LEU A 16 31.67 -27.63 5.93
C LEU A 16 31.09 -27.42 7.35
N TYR A 17 31.83 -27.80 8.39
CA TYR A 17 31.40 -27.65 9.78
C TYR A 17 31.90 -26.36 10.45
N SER A 18 32.92 -25.67 9.94
CA SER A 18 33.46 -24.45 10.57
C SER A 18 32.67 -23.16 10.29
N MET A 19 31.56 -23.21 9.56
CA MET A 19 30.60 -22.09 9.48
C MET A 19 29.42 -22.24 10.46
N GLY A 20 29.43 -23.27 11.32
CA GLY A 20 28.49 -23.46 12.41
C GLY A 20 29.03 -22.93 13.73
N GLY A 21 29.24 -21.61 13.83
CA GLY A 21 29.55 -20.98 15.12
C GLY A 21 28.39 -21.15 16.11
N ASP A 22 28.71 -21.69 17.27
CA ASP A 22 27.81 -22.00 18.38
C ASP A 22 27.01 -20.79 18.92
N GLY A 23 25.78 -21.08 19.37
CA GLY A 23 25.39 -20.66 20.71
C GLY A 23 24.42 -19.49 20.86
N HIS A 24 23.18 -19.63 20.39
CA HIS A 24 21.96 -19.18 21.08
C HIS A 24 20.84 -20.16 20.67
N PRO A 25 19.77 -20.41 21.47
CA PRO A 25 18.54 -21.00 20.96
C PRO A 25 17.85 -19.97 20.05
N GLY A 26 18.53 -19.62 18.96
CA GLY A 26 18.18 -18.57 18.04
C GLY A 26 17.04 -19.06 17.16
N ILE A 27 16.09 -18.17 16.91
CA ILE A 27 15.05 -18.39 15.91
C ILE A 27 15.76 -18.75 14.60
N SER A 28 15.53 -19.97 14.09
CA SER A 28 16.07 -20.41 12.80
C SER A 28 15.73 -19.39 11.72
N ARG A 29 16.61 -19.17 10.74
CA ARG A 29 16.36 -18.27 9.61
C ARG A 29 15.02 -18.54 8.93
N LYS A 30 14.66 -19.82 8.78
CA LYS A 30 13.36 -20.25 8.24
C LYS A 30 12.19 -19.68 9.06
N LYS A 31 12.17 -19.90 10.38
CA LYS A 31 11.13 -19.35 11.28
C LYS A 31 11.11 -17.82 11.26
N TYR A 32 12.27 -17.16 11.23
CA TYR A 32 12.36 -15.71 11.15
C TYR A 32 11.77 -15.18 9.85
N CYS A 33 12.18 -15.72 8.70
CA CYS A 33 11.65 -15.33 7.40
C CYS A 33 10.15 -15.66 7.25
N GLN A 34 9.65 -16.72 7.89
CA GLN A 34 8.22 -16.98 7.94
C GLN A 34 7.47 -15.89 8.71
N SER A 35 8.00 -15.43 9.85
CA SER A 35 7.45 -14.28 10.57
C SER A 35 7.47 -13.00 9.73
N VAL A 36 8.58 -12.73 9.03
CA VAL A 36 8.73 -11.58 8.15
C VAL A 36 7.70 -11.63 7.01
N ARG A 37 7.47 -12.79 6.40
CA ARG A 37 6.42 -12.97 5.38
C ARG A 37 5.03 -12.63 5.91
N MET A 38 4.71 -13.03 7.14
CA MET A 38 3.45 -12.66 7.77
C MET A 38 3.33 -11.14 7.98
N SER A 39 4.40 -10.48 8.42
CA SER A 39 4.42 -9.01 8.53
C SER A 39 4.23 -8.32 7.18
N VAL A 40 4.91 -8.80 6.13
CA VAL A 40 4.74 -8.30 4.75
C VAL A 40 3.31 -8.50 4.27
N TYR A 41 2.71 -9.67 4.52
CA TYR A 41 1.32 -9.94 4.16
C TYR A 41 0.35 -8.94 4.84
N LEU A 42 0.52 -8.69 6.14
CA LEU A 42 -0.30 -7.71 6.87
C LEU A 42 -0.14 -6.29 6.33
N LEU A 43 1.09 -5.88 5.99
CA LEU A 43 1.35 -4.57 5.38
C LEU A 43 0.68 -4.45 4.00
N ASN A 44 0.81 -5.47 3.15
CA ASN A 44 0.16 -5.50 1.84
C ASN A 44 -1.36 -5.44 1.94
N HIS A 45 -1.95 -6.18 2.88
CA HIS A 45 -3.39 -6.14 3.09
C HIS A 45 -3.85 -4.74 3.49
N ARG A 46 -3.18 -4.11 4.47
CA ARG A 46 -3.48 -2.74 4.91
C ARG A 46 -3.33 -1.72 3.78
N PHE A 47 -2.24 -1.80 3.02
CA PHE A 47 -2.01 -0.96 1.85
C PHE A 47 -3.13 -1.11 0.82
N SER A 48 -3.50 -2.36 0.49
CA SER A 48 -4.58 -2.67 -0.45
C SER A 48 -5.94 -2.15 0.05
N THR A 49 -6.25 -2.30 1.34
CA THR A 49 -7.47 -1.70 1.93
C THR A 49 -7.48 -0.17 1.77
N ALA A 50 -6.35 0.49 2.01
CA ALA A 50 -6.24 1.94 1.84
C ALA A 50 -6.42 2.39 0.39
N VAL A 51 -5.83 1.66 -0.57
CA VAL A 51 -6.05 1.89 -2.01
C VAL A 51 -7.52 1.71 -2.37
N HIS A 52 -8.19 0.70 -1.82
CA HIS A 52 -9.62 0.47 -2.05
C HIS A 52 -10.48 1.64 -1.56
N HIS A 53 -10.16 2.26 -0.41
CA HIS A 53 -10.85 3.47 0.04
C HIS A 53 -10.71 4.64 -0.95
N TYR A 54 -9.53 4.83 -1.53
CA TYR A 54 -9.31 5.80 -2.60
C TYR A 54 -10.14 5.46 -3.85
N GLN A 55 -10.14 4.20 -4.30
CA GLN A 55 -10.88 3.76 -5.49
C GLN A 55 -12.39 4.00 -5.35
N ASN A 56 -12.95 3.69 -4.18
CA ASN A 56 -14.36 3.96 -3.91
C ASN A 56 -14.65 5.48 -3.89
N ALA A 57 -13.75 6.28 -3.33
CA ALA A 57 -13.91 7.73 -3.28
C ALA A 57 -13.91 8.38 -4.68
N ILE A 58 -13.01 7.95 -5.57
CA ILE A 58 -12.97 8.48 -6.94
C ILE A 58 -14.20 8.02 -7.74
N GLU A 59 -14.70 6.80 -7.53
CA GLU A 59 -15.92 6.31 -8.16
C GLU A 59 -17.14 7.15 -7.74
N VAL A 60 -17.31 7.40 -6.44
CA VAL A 60 -18.39 8.24 -5.91
C VAL A 60 -18.35 9.64 -6.53
N LEU A 61 -17.17 10.27 -6.57
CA LEU A 61 -16.99 11.60 -7.18
C LEU A 61 -17.29 11.59 -8.68
N SER A 62 -16.88 10.55 -9.41
CA SER A 62 -17.15 10.40 -10.84
C SER A 62 -18.67 10.29 -11.10
N ILE A 63 -19.39 9.49 -10.31
CA ILE A 63 -20.84 9.36 -10.40
C ILE A 63 -21.51 10.69 -10.08
N ALA A 64 -21.08 11.39 -9.03
CA ALA A 64 -21.62 12.70 -8.66
C ALA A 64 -21.43 13.74 -9.78
N LYS A 65 -20.24 13.79 -10.41
CA LYS A 65 -19.96 14.67 -11.54
C LYS A 65 -20.87 14.37 -12.73
N LYS A 66 -21.05 13.09 -13.10
CA LYS A 66 -21.95 12.69 -14.20
C LYS A 66 -23.39 13.15 -13.95
N LYS A 67 -23.92 12.88 -12.76
CA LYS A 67 -25.28 13.33 -12.36
C LYS A 67 -25.42 14.86 -12.40
N CYS A 68 -24.41 15.58 -11.93
CA CYS A 68 -24.44 17.05 -11.95
C CYS A 68 -24.40 17.59 -13.39
N ALA A 69 -23.61 16.98 -14.28
CA ALA A 69 -23.56 17.35 -15.69
C ALA A 69 -24.90 17.09 -16.41
N GLU A 70 -25.56 15.96 -16.14
CA GLU A 70 -26.90 15.66 -16.66
C GLU A 70 -27.91 16.74 -16.24
N ILE A 71 -27.93 17.09 -14.95
CA ILE A 71 -28.79 18.15 -14.39
C ILE A 71 -28.52 19.50 -15.07
N ILE A 72 -27.27 19.86 -15.35
CA ILE A 72 -26.94 21.14 -16.01
C ILE A 72 -27.39 21.15 -17.47
N SER A 73 -27.34 19.99 -18.15
CA SER A 73 -27.71 19.87 -19.56
C SER A 73 -29.23 19.88 -19.83
N GLU A 74 -30.06 19.74 -18.79
CA GLU A 74 -31.52 19.79 -18.91
C GLU A 74 -32.00 21.20 -19.28
N ASN A 75 -32.67 21.29 -20.43
CA ASN A 75 -33.29 22.52 -20.92
C ASN A 75 -34.49 22.95 -20.06
N GLY A 76 -34.67 24.26 -19.88
CA GLY A 76 -35.85 24.83 -19.20
C GLY A 76 -35.70 25.11 -17.70
N LYS A 77 -34.48 25.02 -17.15
CA LYS A 77 -34.23 25.38 -15.74
C LYS A 77 -34.22 26.90 -15.51
N PRO A 78 -34.76 27.39 -14.38
CA PRO A 78 -34.57 28.76 -13.96
C PRO A 78 -33.08 29.12 -13.89
N LYS A 79 -32.74 30.38 -14.20
CA LYS A 79 -31.35 30.85 -14.25
C LYS A 79 -30.64 30.67 -12.90
N GLU A 80 -31.36 30.88 -11.80
CA GLU A 80 -30.88 30.72 -10.42
C GLU A 80 -30.50 29.26 -10.14
N VAL A 81 -31.36 28.32 -10.56
CA VAL A 81 -31.13 26.87 -10.42
C VAL A 81 -29.94 26.43 -11.27
N LEU A 82 -29.80 26.98 -12.49
CA LEU A 82 -28.65 26.70 -13.35
C LEU A 82 -27.33 27.21 -12.74
N GLN A 83 -27.32 28.43 -12.21
CA GLN A 83 -26.13 29.01 -11.56
C GLN A 83 -25.69 28.20 -10.33
N GLU A 84 -26.65 27.75 -9.51
CA GLU A 84 -26.35 26.92 -8.35
C GLU A 84 -25.78 25.56 -8.76
N ASN A 85 -26.33 24.91 -9.79
CA ASN A 85 -25.78 23.67 -10.31
C ASN A 85 -24.37 23.83 -10.90
N ILE A 86 -24.07 24.94 -11.56
CA ILE A 86 -22.70 25.24 -12.03
C ILE A 86 -21.73 25.38 -10.84
N ARG A 87 -22.15 26.04 -9.75
CA ARG A 87 -21.34 26.12 -8.52
C ARG A 87 -21.09 24.73 -7.93
N ARG A 88 -22.12 23.86 -7.91
CA ARG A 88 -22.00 22.46 -7.48
C ARG A 88 -21.04 21.67 -8.36
N SER A 89 -21.10 21.84 -9.67
CA SER A 89 -20.16 21.20 -10.61
C SER A 89 -18.71 21.62 -10.34
N ASN A 90 -18.46 22.91 -10.13
CA ASN A 90 -17.11 23.41 -9.82
C ASN A 90 -16.59 22.87 -8.46
N PHE A 91 -17.47 22.76 -7.47
CA PHE A 91 -17.13 22.16 -6.18
C PHE A 91 -16.75 20.68 -6.32
N LEU A 92 -17.53 19.91 -7.08
CA LEU A 92 -17.25 18.50 -7.39
C LEU A 92 -15.94 18.35 -8.18
N GLU A 93 -15.67 19.24 -9.13
CA GLU A 93 -14.42 19.23 -9.92
C GLU A 93 -13.18 19.45 -9.03
N ASN A 94 -13.25 20.39 -8.09
CA ASN A 94 -12.17 20.65 -7.14
C ASN A 94 -11.88 19.41 -6.27
N HIS A 95 -12.92 18.75 -5.77
CA HIS A 95 -12.77 17.53 -4.98
C HIS A 95 -12.26 16.34 -5.79
N HIS A 96 -12.75 16.18 -7.02
CA HIS A 96 -12.24 15.17 -7.94
C HIS A 96 -10.76 15.38 -8.24
N THR A 97 -10.35 16.61 -8.57
CA THR A 97 -8.94 16.96 -8.81
C THR A 97 -8.06 16.68 -7.59
N ALA A 98 -8.53 17.00 -6.38
CA ALA A 98 -7.80 16.69 -5.15
C ALA A 98 -7.61 15.17 -4.95
N VAL A 99 -8.63 14.36 -5.23
CA VAL A 99 -8.53 12.90 -5.15
C VAL A 99 -7.64 12.31 -6.25
N THR A 100 -7.61 12.89 -7.45
CA THR A 100 -6.66 12.52 -8.51
C THR A 100 -5.21 12.84 -8.12
N GLU A 101 -4.94 13.94 -7.41
CA GLU A 101 -3.59 14.20 -6.90
C GLU A 101 -3.19 13.20 -5.79
N ILE A 102 -4.15 12.73 -4.99
CA ILE A 102 -3.91 11.64 -4.03
C ILE A 102 -3.51 10.35 -4.74
N GLU A 103 -4.12 10.00 -5.88
CA GLU A 103 -3.72 8.84 -6.69
C GLU A 103 -2.24 8.88 -7.05
N ARG A 104 -1.75 10.03 -7.53
CA ARG A 104 -0.34 10.22 -7.90
C ARG A 104 0.59 9.96 -6.70
N GLN A 105 0.19 10.38 -5.51
CA GLN A 105 0.95 10.13 -4.28
C GLN A 105 0.92 8.65 -3.90
N ILE A 106 -0.24 7.99 -3.95
CA ILE A 106 -0.39 6.55 -3.69
C ILE A 106 0.49 5.74 -4.65
N MET A 107 0.49 6.04 -5.96
CA MET A 107 1.33 5.36 -6.95
C MET A 107 2.84 5.55 -6.69
N THR A 108 3.23 6.70 -6.15
CA THR A 108 4.62 6.97 -5.78
C THR A 108 5.04 6.11 -4.58
N GLU A 109 4.17 6.03 -3.57
CA GLU A 109 4.39 5.21 -2.38
C GLU A 109 4.33 3.70 -2.68
N GLU A 110 3.46 3.26 -3.59
CA GLU A 110 3.39 1.87 -4.06
C GLU A 110 4.73 1.39 -4.62
N LYS A 111 5.37 2.20 -5.48
CA LYS A 111 6.67 1.87 -6.07
C LYS A 111 7.75 1.71 -5.01
N LYS A 112 7.76 2.59 -4.00
CA LYS A 112 8.71 2.51 -2.88
C LYS A 112 8.47 1.24 -2.06
N LEU A 113 7.22 0.97 -1.70
CA LEU A 113 6.83 -0.22 -0.97
C LEU A 113 7.24 -1.49 -1.74
N GLN A 114 6.93 -1.58 -3.02
CA GLN A 114 7.28 -2.73 -3.86
C GLN A 114 8.79 -2.99 -3.85
N SER A 115 9.62 -1.96 -4.02
CA SER A 115 11.09 -2.08 -3.97
C SER A 115 11.59 -2.66 -2.63
N ILE A 116 11.02 -2.19 -1.51
CA ILE A 116 11.33 -2.70 -0.17
C ILE A 116 10.92 -4.17 -0.05
N LEU A 117 9.70 -4.51 -0.44
CA LEU A 117 9.16 -5.86 -0.34
C LEU A 117 9.91 -6.86 -1.21
N GLU A 118 10.35 -6.45 -2.40
CA GLU A 118 11.21 -7.26 -3.26
C GLU A 118 12.57 -7.53 -2.60
N THR A 119 13.15 -6.52 -1.94
CA THR A 119 14.42 -6.66 -1.22
C THR A 119 14.31 -7.61 -0.03
N ILE A 120 13.23 -7.48 0.77
CA ILE A 120 12.90 -8.43 1.83
C ILE A 120 12.68 -9.84 1.25
N GLY A 121 11.93 -9.94 0.15
CA GLY A 121 11.62 -11.19 -0.54
C GLY A 121 12.86 -11.94 -1.01
N ARG A 122 13.79 -11.24 -1.68
CA ARG A 122 15.10 -11.79 -2.09
C ARG A 122 15.88 -12.32 -0.88
N THR A 123 15.89 -11.54 0.20
CA THR A 123 16.60 -11.90 1.45
C THR A 123 16.03 -13.15 2.12
N CYS A 124 14.72 -13.34 2.01
CA CYS A 124 13.98 -14.46 2.61
C CYS A 124 13.57 -15.57 1.61
N ASN A 125 14.20 -15.63 0.43
CA ASN A 125 14.01 -16.70 -0.54
C ASN A 125 14.58 -18.04 -0.03
N ALA A 126 13.96 -19.16 -0.39
CA ALA A 126 14.32 -20.52 0.00
C ALA A 126 15.80 -20.86 -0.23
N TRP A 127 16.39 -20.39 -1.34
CA TRP A 127 17.82 -20.57 -1.65
C TRP A 127 18.77 -19.88 -0.65
N VAL A 128 18.31 -18.80 0.00
CA VAL A 128 19.08 -18.03 0.99
C VAL A 128 18.75 -18.50 2.43
N GLN A 129 17.69 -19.27 2.63
CA GLN A 129 17.26 -19.76 3.94
C GLN A 129 18.21 -20.80 4.57
N THR A 130 19.12 -21.37 3.77
CA THR A 130 20.19 -22.27 4.24
C THR A 130 21.37 -21.52 4.86
N MET A 131 21.50 -20.21 4.62
CA MET A 131 22.54 -19.38 5.24
C MET A 131 22.19 -19.03 6.69
N PRO A 132 23.19 -18.79 7.56
CA PRO A 132 22.95 -18.37 8.94
C PRO A 132 22.20 -17.02 9.01
N LEU A 133 21.45 -16.82 10.10
CA LEU A 133 20.77 -15.55 10.38
C LEU A 133 21.73 -14.61 11.13
N THR A 134 22.35 -13.68 10.40
CA THR A 134 23.25 -12.70 11.03
C THR A 134 22.49 -11.59 11.77
N PRO A 135 23.08 -10.97 12.80
CA PRO A 135 22.51 -9.79 13.44
C PRO A 135 22.29 -8.61 12.48
N SER A 136 23.22 -8.39 11.54
CA SER A 136 23.09 -7.35 10.50
C SER A 136 21.84 -7.55 9.67
N LEU A 137 21.61 -8.78 9.20
CA LEU A 137 20.43 -9.09 8.40
C LEU A 137 19.11 -8.84 9.15
N ARG A 138 19.07 -9.21 10.44
CA ARG A 138 17.90 -8.94 11.28
C ARG A 138 17.64 -7.44 11.43
N LYS A 139 18.70 -6.65 11.57
CA LYS A 139 18.61 -5.19 11.66
C LYS A 139 18.10 -4.60 10.34
N ASP A 140 18.66 -5.04 9.21
CA ASP A 140 18.30 -4.53 7.88
C ASP A 140 16.84 -4.82 7.52
N ILE A 141 16.38 -6.06 7.75
CA ILE A 141 14.98 -6.42 7.50
C ILE A 141 14.04 -5.65 8.43
N ARG A 142 14.40 -5.45 9.71
CA ARG A 142 13.58 -4.65 10.63
C ARG A 142 13.47 -3.19 10.18
N GLN A 143 14.57 -2.60 9.72
CA GLN A 143 14.57 -1.24 9.21
C GLN A 143 13.66 -1.12 7.97
N GLN A 144 13.78 -2.05 7.02
CA GLN A 144 12.94 -2.11 5.84
C GLN A 144 11.45 -2.31 6.17
N LEU A 145 11.12 -3.19 7.12
CA LEU A 145 9.75 -3.37 7.59
C LEU A 145 9.19 -2.10 8.25
N ALA A 146 10.01 -1.38 9.03
CA ALA A 146 9.60 -0.11 9.64
C ALA A 146 9.34 0.97 8.58
N GLU A 147 10.17 1.05 7.55
CA GLU A 147 9.96 1.95 6.42
C GLU A 147 8.68 1.60 5.64
N ALA A 148 8.45 0.31 5.36
CA ALA A 148 7.22 -0.16 4.74
C ALA A 148 5.97 0.15 5.59
N GLU A 149 6.08 0.11 6.92
CA GLU A 149 5.00 0.50 7.83
C GLU A 149 4.70 2.00 7.77
N ILE A 150 5.72 2.85 7.67
CA ILE A 150 5.54 4.31 7.49
C ILE A 150 4.81 4.58 6.18
N ILE A 151 5.28 3.99 5.08
CA ILE A 151 4.66 4.11 3.75
C ILE A 151 3.18 3.67 3.80
N THR A 152 2.91 2.53 4.42
CA THR A 152 1.54 2.01 4.56
C THR A 152 0.65 2.97 5.36
N LYS A 153 1.16 3.55 6.46
CA LYS A 153 0.43 4.54 7.26
C LYS A 153 0.13 5.82 6.47
N ASP A 154 1.05 6.25 5.63
CA ASP A 154 0.84 7.45 4.81
C ASP A 154 -0.21 7.20 3.73
N VAL A 155 -0.22 6.02 3.10
CA VAL A 155 -1.28 5.63 2.16
C VAL A 155 -2.63 5.44 2.86
N GLU A 156 -2.67 4.93 4.09
CA GLU A 156 -3.90 4.90 4.90
C GLU A 156 -4.48 6.30 5.14
N LYS A 157 -3.63 7.30 5.47
CA LYS A 157 -4.08 8.69 5.62
C LYS A 157 -4.59 9.27 4.30
N LEU A 158 -3.93 8.95 3.19
CA LEU A 158 -4.36 9.36 1.86
C LEU A 158 -5.74 8.77 1.52
N GLY A 159 -5.95 7.47 1.72
CA GLY A 159 -7.25 6.81 1.51
C GLY A 159 -8.36 7.40 2.40
N GLN A 160 -8.07 7.73 3.66
CA GLN A 160 -9.01 8.44 4.55
C GLN A 160 -9.33 9.85 4.03
N THR A 161 -8.33 10.57 3.52
CA THR A 161 -8.50 11.91 2.94
C THR A 161 -9.37 11.85 1.69
N SER A 162 -9.17 10.87 0.81
CA SER A 162 -10.04 10.63 -0.34
C SER A 162 -11.49 10.35 0.10
N THR A 163 -11.67 9.51 1.12
CA THR A 163 -12.99 9.20 1.67
C THR A 163 -13.68 10.44 2.22
N LYS A 164 -12.93 11.34 2.88
CA LYS A 164 -13.45 12.62 3.37
C LYS A 164 -13.92 13.50 2.21
N HIS A 165 -13.14 13.63 1.14
CA HIS A 165 -13.54 14.38 -0.05
C HIS A 165 -14.83 13.81 -0.67
N ALA A 166 -14.92 12.50 -0.88
CA ALA A 166 -16.13 11.87 -1.39
C ALA A 166 -17.34 12.12 -0.47
N SER A 167 -17.17 11.92 0.84
CA SER A 167 -18.25 12.09 1.83
C SER A 167 -18.80 13.52 1.84
N THR A 168 -17.92 14.54 1.76
CA THR A 168 -18.33 15.95 1.67
C THR A 168 -19.22 16.23 0.46
N THR A 169 -18.98 15.54 -0.67
CA THR A 169 -19.75 15.74 -1.90
C THR A 169 -21.09 15.03 -1.93
N THR A 170 -21.26 13.92 -1.20
CA THR A 170 -22.56 13.20 -1.12
C THR A 170 -23.69 14.12 -0.65
N ASN A 171 -23.41 15.00 0.32
CA ASN A 171 -24.36 15.97 0.85
C ASN A 171 -24.77 17.06 -0.17
N TRP A 172 -23.97 17.27 -1.22
CA TRP A 172 -24.20 18.28 -2.27
C TRP A 172 -24.97 17.74 -3.48
N THR A 173 -25.17 16.42 -3.56
CA THR A 173 -25.93 15.77 -4.64
C THR A 173 -27.41 15.53 -4.31
N ALA A 174 -27.84 15.84 -3.09
CA ALA A 174 -29.27 15.77 -2.74
C ALA A 174 -30.03 16.84 -3.54
N PRO A 175 -31.07 16.45 -4.32
CA PRO A 175 -31.91 17.43 -4.98
C PRO A 175 -32.63 18.22 -3.89
N GLU A 176 -32.52 19.55 -3.94
CA GLU A 176 -33.45 20.42 -3.23
C GLU A 176 -34.80 20.31 -3.92
N SER A 177 -35.54 19.23 -3.62
CA SER A 177 -36.94 19.08 -3.98
C SER A 177 -37.86 20.05 -3.22
N ASN A 178 -37.31 21.01 -2.46
CA ASN A 178 -38.06 21.89 -1.55
C ASN A 178 -38.08 23.37 -1.97
N LEU A 179 -37.55 23.75 -3.14
CA LEU A 179 -37.61 25.13 -3.62
C LEU A 179 -38.77 25.42 -4.60
N MET A 180 -39.71 24.48 -4.78
CA MET A 180 -40.93 24.69 -5.59
C MET A 180 -42.22 24.67 -4.76
N SER A 181 -42.16 25.05 -3.48
CA SER A 181 -43.35 25.18 -2.63
C SER A 181 -43.32 26.48 -1.84
N SER A 182 -43.34 27.62 -2.53
CA SER A 182 -43.74 28.93 -1.98
C SER A 182 -44.12 29.87 -3.12
#